data_AF-B9J5Q0-F1
#
_entry.id   AF-B9J5Q0-F1
#
_cell.length_a   1.000
_cell.length_b   1.000
_cell.length_c   1.000
_cell.angle_alpha   90.00
_cell.angle_beta   90.00
_cell.angle_gamma   90.00
#
_symmetry.space_group_name_H-M   'P 1'
#
loop_
_entity.id
_entity.type
_entity.pdbx_description
1 polymer ?
#
loop_
_entity_poly.entity_id
_entity_poly.type
_entity_poly.pdbx_seq_one_letter_code
_entity_poly.pdbx_strand_id
1 'polypeptide(L)'
;MKFCGKCNKQVADHLNFCSECGSKVDVIADQATSSRSEVQREIKPVKSKKNIMLLIGFVVIFAILFGAYKFGASKFSKEKQVNAMIEAFQKKDANAIDEFVKVDDPSLKVKVDDIKGYIRYLKENPSYNKELLSYLQRETVDQKLASDKASFKDGQIIEDGKEWFLYPKYKFNMKSYYMNVSTTAKSAEIYVNDKKETELSSDKTSKEVGPYFPGSYVVKAKAKTELTELETEKEVDLADEKEAKVDVTLSLEGNYVTISSDENDATVFVNGKKRGKLSYGSYKLGPVSTDETVEVHLEKTTDFGVMKSESVKIGDQSTYYLKFPKETSSSAVGDFVRNHLYDNVRAISLNDFSLIENNYDKSGKSYKEDRDYIQYLHKKGITEDLLTMEIRNVERQSATKYKVTTYEEYHIRYGDGSVKFKSFNNDHIVTVNGNGKILYHSLGANNTLKSEEVSGPTH
;
A
#
# COMPACT_ATOMS: atom_id res chain seq x y z
N MET A 1 75.93 -45.80 82.49
CA MET A 1 76.12 -46.79 81.40
C MET A 1 74.84 -46.87 80.58
N LYS A 2 74.89 -46.46 79.31
CA LYS A 2 73.76 -46.53 78.38
C LYS A 2 73.80 -47.83 77.58
N PHE A 3 72.64 -48.36 77.20
CA PHE A 3 72.51 -49.46 76.25
C PHE A 3 71.76 -48.99 75.02
N CYS A 4 72.18 -49.43 73.84
CA CYS A 4 71.48 -49.09 72.61
C CYS A 4 70.17 -49.88 72.50
N GLY A 5 69.02 -49.20 72.40
CA GLY A 5 67.71 -49.86 72.26
C GLY A 5 67.50 -50.65 70.96
N LYS A 6 68.44 -50.59 69.99
CA LYS A 6 68.36 -51.30 68.71
C LYS A 6 69.25 -52.56 68.63
N CYS A 7 70.47 -52.51 69.16
CA CYS A 7 71.41 -53.64 69.11
C CYS A 7 71.85 -54.18 70.48
N ASN A 8 71.34 -53.58 71.57
CA ASN A 8 71.59 -53.96 72.97
C ASN A 8 73.07 -53.98 73.42
N LYS A 9 73.99 -53.41 72.63
CA LYS A 9 75.37 -53.20 73.05
C LYS A 9 75.50 -52.00 73.99
N GLN A 10 76.48 -52.08 74.89
CA GLN A 10 76.81 -51.03 75.84
C GLN A 10 77.44 -49.83 75.12
N VAL A 11 77.01 -48.62 75.46
CA VAL A 11 77.47 -47.35 74.89
C VAL A 11 78.01 -46.46 76.01
N ALA A 12 79.17 -45.83 75.77
CA ALA A 12 79.75 -44.88 76.70
C ALA A 12 78.80 -43.70 76.94
N ASP A 13 78.67 -43.25 78.19
CA ASP A 13 77.61 -42.32 78.63
C ASP A 13 77.61 -40.96 77.90
N HIS A 14 78.74 -40.56 77.32
CA HIS A 14 78.92 -39.30 76.59
C HIS A 14 78.57 -39.35 75.10
N LEU A 15 78.25 -40.53 74.54
CA LEU A 15 77.95 -40.67 73.11
C LEU A 15 76.43 -40.59 72.85
N ASN A 16 76.05 -39.76 71.88
CA ASN A 16 74.66 -39.59 71.44
C ASN A 16 74.24 -40.59 70.34
N PHE A 17 75.19 -41.38 69.83
CA PHE A 17 75.00 -42.39 68.79
C PHE A 17 75.79 -43.66 69.12
N CYS A 18 75.25 -44.82 68.78
CA CYS A 18 75.91 -46.11 68.99
C CYS A 18 77.04 -46.32 67.96
N SER A 19 78.28 -46.53 68.42
CA SER A 19 79.46 -46.76 67.56
C SER A 19 79.39 -48.05 66.73
N GLU A 20 78.51 -48.98 67.08
CA GLU A 20 78.42 -50.30 66.44
C GLU A 20 77.32 -50.37 65.35
N CYS A 21 76.25 -49.57 65.46
CA CYS A 21 75.13 -49.63 64.52
C CYS A 21 74.59 -48.26 64.06
N GLY A 22 75.18 -47.16 64.54
CA GLY A 22 74.89 -45.80 64.08
C GLY A 22 73.58 -45.17 64.57
N SER A 23 72.75 -45.89 65.34
CA SER A 23 71.47 -45.33 65.83
C SER A 23 71.65 -44.36 67.01
N LYS A 24 70.83 -43.31 67.05
CA LYS A 24 70.78 -42.31 68.14
C LYS A 24 70.30 -42.96 69.45
N VAL A 25 70.87 -42.53 70.58
CA VAL A 25 70.53 -43.03 71.92
C VAL A 25 69.85 -41.91 72.73
N ASP A 26 68.56 -42.05 73.01
CA ASP A 26 67.78 -41.05 73.78
C ASP A 26 67.91 -41.31 75.31
N VAL A 27 68.09 -40.24 76.09
CA VAL A 27 68.31 -40.28 77.54
C VAL A 27 66.99 -40.03 78.26
N ILE A 28 66.57 -40.96 79.13
CA ILE A 28 65.46 -40.77 80.06
C ILE A 28 66.06 -40.32 81.39
N ALA A 29 65.76 -39.10 81.83
CA ALA A 29 66.15 -38.58 83.15
C ALA A 29 64.89 -38.38 84.00
N ASP A 30 64.76 -39.19 85.06
CA ASP A 30 63.82 -38.96 86.15
C ASP A 30 64.44 -37.98 87.16
N GLN A 31 63.72 -36.91 87.47
CA GLN A 31 63.90 -36.18 88.72
C GLN A 31 62.54 -35.85 89.33
N ALA A 32 62.20 -36.61 90.37
CA ALA A 32 61.24 -36.23 91.39
C ALA A 32 61.96 -35.38 92.45
N THR A 33 61.44 -34.21 92.83
CA THR A 33 60.95 -33.92 94.20
C THR A 33 60.48 -32.47 94.42
N SER A 34 59.32 -32.37 95.10
CA SER A 34 58.89 -31.34 96.06
C SER A 34 58.60 -29.91 95.53
N SER A 35 57.52 -29.19 95.86
CA SER A 35 56.60 -29.24 97.00
C SER A 35 55.39 -28.30 96.79
N ARG A 36 54.22 -28.73 97.30
CA ARG A 36 53.18 -27.97 98.05
C ARG A 36 52.50 -26.75 97.40
N SER A 37 51.22 -26.91 97.02
CA SER A 37 50.05 -26.22 97.63
C SER A 37 48.74 -26.46 96.86
N GLU A 38 47.67 -26.53 97.65
CA GLU A 38 46.30 -26.08 97.40
C GLU A 38 45.51 -26.50 96.14
N VAL A 39 44.36 -27.08 96.46
CA VAL A 39 43.12 -27.21 95.69
C VAL A 39 42.97 -26.17 94.57
N GLN A 40 43.05 -26.62 93.32
CA GLN A 40 42.36 -25.97 92.21
C GLN A 40 41.76 -27.04 91.30
N ARG A 41 40.41 -27.05 91.21
CA ARG A 41 39.68 -27.82 90.20
C ARG A 41 40.11 -27.35 88.81
N GLU A 42 40.80 -28.19 88.06
CA GLU A 42 40.99 -27.96 86.63
C GLU A 42 39.66 -28.11 85.89
N ILE A 43 39.09 -26.98 85.50
CA ILE A 43 38.08 -26.92 84.45
C ILE A 43 38.80 -27.20 83.14
N LYS A 44 38.66 -28.42 82.61
CA LYS A 44 38.99 -28.67 81.19
C LYS A 44 38.13 -27.75 80.33
N PRO A 45 38.68 -26.98 79.37
CA PRO A 45 37.85 -26.21 78.47
C PRO A 45 37.04 -27.17 77.61
N VAL A 46 35.74 -27.24 77.86
CA VAL A 46 34.79 -27.86 76.94
C VAL A 46 34.87 -27.04 75.66
N LYS A 47 35.53 -27.56 74.61
CA LYS A 47 35.34 -27.01 73.26
C LYS A 47 33.87 -27.14 72.94
N SER A 48 33.19 -26.00 72.95
CA SER A 48 31.77 -25.85 72.67
C SER A 48 31.36 -26.63 71.42
N LYS A 49 30.54 -27.69 71.59
CA LYS A 49 29.91 -28.42 70.47
C LYS A 49 29.00 -27.51 69.62
N LYS A 50 28.68 -26.28 70.05
CA LYS A 50 27.99 -25.29 69.22
C LYS A 50 28.82 -24.89 67.99
N ASN A 51 30.15 -24.88 68.08
CA ASN A 51 30.99 -24.47 66.95
C ASN A 51 31.09 -25.55 65.86
N ILE A 52 30.97 -26.84 66.22
CA ILE A 52 30.98 -27.96 65.26
C ILE A 52 29.65 -28.07 64.52
N MET A 53 28.51 -27.88 65.19
CA MET A 53 27.19 -27.83 64.53
C MET A 53 27.06 -26.63 63.59
N LEU A 54 27.65 -25.48 63.96
CA LEU A 54 27.72 -24.29 63.10
C LEU A 54 28.64 -24.54 61.88
N LEU A 55 29.73 -25.30 62.05
CA LEU A 55 30.65 -25.68 60.97
C LEU A 55 30.03 -26.72 60.02
N ILE A 56 29.29 -27.71 60.53
CA ILE A 56 28.53 -28.67 59.72
C ILE A 56 27.42 -27.95 58.95
N GLY A 57 26.68 -27.05 59.62
CA GLY A 57 25.69 -26.19 58.96
C GLY A 57 26.32 -25.35 57.85
N PHE A 58 27.49 -24.75 58.10
CA PHE A 58 28.24 -23.97 57.11
C PHE A 58 28.69 -24.83 55.92
N VAL A 59 29.18 -26.05 56.14
CA VAL A 59 29.59 -26.98 55.07
C VAL A 59 28.39 -27.43 54.23
N VAL A 60 27.24 -27.72 54.85
CA VAL A 60 26.01 -28.09 54.13
C VAL A 60 25.49 -26.91 53.30
N ILE A 61 25.44 -25.71 53.88
CA ILE A 61 25.07 -24.49 53.15
C ILE A 61 26.05 -24.23 52.01
N PHE A 62 27.36 -24.38 52.24
CA PHE A 62 28.37 -24.22 51.20
C PHE A 62 28.23 -25.26 50.09
N ALA A 63 27.93 -26.53 50.40
CA ALA A 63 27.69 -27.57 49.40
C ALA A 63 26.43 -27.28 48.56
N ILE A 64 25.36 -26.77 49.18
CA ILE A 64 24.15 -26.32 48.48
C ILE A 64 24.47 -25.12 47.59
N LEU A 65 25.19 -24.12 48.09
CA LEU A 65 25.61 -22.95 47.32
C LEU A 65 26.54 -23.32 46.17
N PHE A 66 27.46 -24.26 46.39
CA PHE A 66 28.36 -24.77 45.35
C PHE A 66 27.62 -25.60 44.31
N GLY A 67 26.67 -26.44 44.74
CA GLY A 67 25.78 -27.18 43.86
C GLY A 67 24.92 -26.25 43.00
N ALA A 68 24.28 -25.26 43.62
CA ALA A 68 23.54 -24.21 42.92
C ALA A 68 24.44 -23.39 41.99
N TYR A 69 25.69 -23.13 42.40
CA TYR A 69 26.69 -22.46 41.58
C TYR A 69 27.03 -23.26 40.32
N LYS A 70 27.36 -24.55 40.48
CA LYS A 70 27.68 -25.45 39.37
C LYS A 70 26.49 -25.69 38.46
N PHE A 71 25.28 -25.81 39.02
CA PHE A 71 24.05 -25.92 38.25
C PHE A 71 23.80 -24.66 37.42
N GLY A 72 23.90 -23.47 38.03
CA GLY A 72 23.76 -22.20 37.31
C GLY A 72 24.84 -22.03 36.24
N ALA A 73 26.11 -22.35 36.54
CA ALA A 73 27.20 -22.31 35.57
C ALA A 73 26.97 -23.24 34.36
N SER A 74 26.34 -24.39 34.59
CA SER A 74 25.95 -25.30 33.50
C SER A 74 24.69 -24.83 32.76
N LYS A 75 23.68 -24.29 33.45
CA LYS A 75 22.40 -23.87 32.86
C LYS A 75 22.55 -22.61 32.02
N PHE A 76 23.32 -21.64 32.51
CA PHE A 76 23.57 -20.36 31.88
C PHE A 76 24.91 -20.33 31.15
N SER A 77 25.45 -21.49 30.75
CA SER A 77 26.65 -21.52 29.91
C SER A 77 26.36 -20.88 28.55
N LYS A 78 27.40 -20.30 27.92
CA LYS A 78 27.31 -19.72 26.58
C LYS A 78 26.76 -20.73 25.57
N GLU A 79 27.28 -21.95 25.60
CA GLU A 79 26.83 -23.07 24.76
C GLU A 79 25.32 -23.32 24.87
N LYS A 80 24.75 -23.41 26.08
CA LYS A 80 23.31 -23.66 26.24
C LYS A 80 22.45 -22.49 25.77
N GLN A 81 22.87 -21.26 26.05
CA GLN A 81 22.15 -20.07 25.60
C GLN A 81 22.16 -19.96 24.07
N VAL A 82 23.32 -20.15 23.43
CA VAL A 82 23.45 -20.10 21.96
C VAL A 82 22.74 -21.27 21.29
N ASN A 83 22.73 -22.47 21.87
CA ASN A 83 21.94 -23.59 21.35
C ASN A 83 20.43 -23.29 21.39
N ALA A 84 19.94 -22.64 22.44
CA ALA A 84 18.55 -22.17 22.48
C ALA A 84 18.26 -21.11 21.40
N MET A 85 19.22 -20.21 21.11
CA MET A 85 19.10 -19.27 19.97
C MET A 85 19.01 -20.01 18.63
N ILE A 86 19.90 -20.98 18.39
CA ILE A 86 19.90 -21.81 17.17
C ILE A 86 18.54 -22.49 16.99
N GLU A 87 18.00 -23.09 18.06
CA GLU A 87 16.69 -23.75 18.03
C GLU A 87 15.57 -22.76 17.69
N ALA A 88 15.60 -21.55 18.26
CA ALA A 88 14.64 -20.48 17.95
C ALA A 88 14.69 -20.08 16.47
N PHE A 89 15.88 -19.85 15.91
CA PHE A 89 16.06 -19.53 14.49
C PHE A 89 15.63 -20.67 13.56
N GLN A 90 15.96 -21.92 13.90
CA GLN A 90 15.57 -23.09 13.12
C GLN A 90 14.06 -23.32 13.13
N LYS A 91 13.42 -23.14 14.29
CA LYS A 91 11.95 -23.23 14.44
C LYS A 91 11.22 -22.01 13.88
N LYS A 92 11.95 -20.94 13.54
CA LYS A 92 11.40 -19.65 13.07
C LYS A 92 10.41 -19.08 14.09
N ASP A 93 10.72 -19.25 15.36
CA ASP A 93 9.88 -18.76 16.46
C ASP A 93 10.24 -17.30 16.77
N ALA A 94 9.45 -16.38 16.23
CA ALA A 94 9.70 -14.95 16.36
C ALA A 94 9.72 -14.47 17.82
N ASN A 95 8.91 -15.05 18.70
CA ASN A 95 8.88 -14.66 20.11
C ASN A 95 10.12 -15.16 20.83
N ALA A 96 10.55 -16.40 20.55
CA ALA A 96 11.79 -16.92 21.12
C ALA A 96 13.02 -16.14 20.61
N ILE A 97 13.05 -15.77 19.33
CA ILE A 97 14.12 -14.94 18.76
C ILE A 97 14.19 -13.57 19.45
N ASP A 98 13.04 -12.92 19.71
CA ASP A 98 12.96 -11.60 20.37
C ASP A 98 13.71 -11.56 21.72
N GLU A 99 13.63 -12.63 22.51
CA GLU A 99 14.31 -12.72 23.80
C GLU A 99 15.84 -12.70 23.68
N PHE A 100 16.36 -13.18 22.55
CA PHE A 100 17.78 -13.35 22.31
C PHE A 100 18.42 -12.21 21.52
N VAL A 101 17.64 -11.45 20.75
CA VAL A 101 18.18 -10.40 19.90
C VAL A 101 18.28 -9.05 20.62
N LYS A 102 19.22 -8.25 20.13
CA LYS A 102 19.41 -6.83 20.45
C LYS A 102 19.92 -6.17 19.17
N VAL A 103 19.75 -4.86 19.07
CA VAL A 103 20.29 -4.06 17.97
C VAL A 103 21.35 -3.08 18.48
N ASP A 104 22.29 -2.74 17.61
CA ASP A 104 23.37 -1.80 17.91
C ASP A 104 22.89 -0.36 18.10
N ASP A 105 21.83 0.05 17.39
CA ASP A 105 21.16 1.35 17.60
C ASP A 105 20.09 1.27 18.69
N PRO A 106 20.28 1.94 19.84
CA PRO A 106 19.35 1.86 20.97
C PRO A 106 18.01 2.55 20.73
N SER A 107 17.87 3.36 19.67
CA SER A 107 16.61 4.00 19.31
C SER A 107 15.63 3.02 18.66
N LEU A 108 16.13 1.91 18.09
CA LEU A 108 15.31 0.85 17.51
C LEU A 108 14.77 -0.07 18.61
N LYS A 109 13.45 -0.03 18.81
CA LYS A 109 12.75 -1.03 19.61
C LYS A 109 12.28 -2.16 18.69
N VAL A 110 13.00 -3.27 18.71
CA VAL A 110 12.66 -4.48 17.95
C VAL A 110 11.26 -4.95 18.37
N LYS A 111 10.41 -5.21 17.38
CA LYS A 111 9.09 -5.81 17.54
C LYS A 111 9.07 -7.18 16.87
N VAL A 112 8.10 -8.00 17.28
CA VAL A 112 7.87 -9.32 16.69
C VAL A 112 7.67 -9.26 15.17
N ASP A 113 7.05 -8.21 14.63
CA ASP A 113 6.85 -8.06 13.19
C ASP A 113 8.15 -7.76 12.43
N ASP A 114 9.12 -7.08 13.04
CA ASP A 114 10.45 -6.86 12.46
C ASP A 114 11.20 -8.21 12.32
N ILE A 115 11.07 -9.06 13.34
CA ILE A 115 11.65 -10.41 13.35
C ILE A 115 10.98 -11.31 12.30
N LYS A 116 9.66 -11.17 12.07
CA LYS A 116 8.98 -11.87 10.97
C LYS A 116 9.55 -11.45 9.61
N GLY A 117 9.84 -10.16 9.43
CA GLY A 117 10.54 -9.64 8.24
C GLY A 117 11.91 -10.29 8.04
N TYR A 118 12.67 -10.48 9.11
CA TYR A 118 13.93 -11.22 9.06
C TYR A 118 13.76 -12.70 8.75
N ILE A 119 12.79 -13.38 9.39
CA ILE A 119 12.50 -14.80 9.13
C ILE A 119 12.11 -15.04 7.66
N ARG A 120 11.36 -14.11 7.06
CA ARG A 120 11.06 -14.13 5.62
C ARG A 120 12.35 -14.05 4.80
N TYR A 121 13.20 -13.07 5.06
CA TYR A 121 14.51 -12.94 4.41
C TYR A 121 15.36 -14.22 4.55
N LEU A 122 15.45 -14.81 5.75
CA LEU A 122 16.18 -16.06 6.00
C LEU A 122 15.64 -17.25 5.17
N LYS A 123 14.32 -17.26 4.91
CA LYS A 123 13.67 -18.30 4.10
C LYS A 123 13.99 -18.11 2.61
N GLU A 124 14.01 -16.88 2.15
CA GLU A 124 14.29 -16.51 0.75
C GLU A 124 15.78 -16.53 0.42
N ASN A 125 16.65 -16.43 1.44
CA ASN A 125 18.11 -16.47 1.33
C ASN A 125 18.74 -17.65 2.12
N PRO A 126 18.61 -18.90 1.65
CA PRO A 126 19.12 -20.08 2.37
C PRO A 126 20.63 -20.06 2.66
N SER A 127 21.43 -19.48 1.77
CA SER A 127 22.88 -19.36 1.95
C SER A 127 23.23 -18.48 3.14
N TYR A 128 22.56 -17.33 3.28
CA TYR A 128 22.70 -16.43 4.40
C TYR A 128 22.24 -17.08 5.70
N ASN A 129 21.09 -17.77 5.69
CA ASN A 129 20.62 -18.52 6.86
C ASN A 129 21.61 -19.61 7.29
N LYS A 130 22.23 -20.31 6.33
CA LYS A 130 23.28 -21.29 6.63
C LYS A 130 24.52 -20.63 7.26
N GLU A 131 24.91 -19.44 6.78
CA GLU A 131 26.00 -18.65 7.35
C GLU A 131 25.71 -18.28 8.81
N LEU A 132 24.50 -17.76 9.09
CA LEU A 132 24.03 -17.44 10.44
C LEU A 132 24.09 -18.65 11.38
N LEU A 133 23.50 -19.78 10.99
CA LEU A 133 23.49 -20.98 11.82
C LEU A 133 24.91 -21.53 12.05
N SER A 134 25.78 -21.46 11.04
CA SER A 134 27.18 -21.88 11.16
C SER A 134 27.97 -20.96 12.11
N TYR A 135 27.71 -19.65 12.06
CA TYR A 135 28.27 -18.68 12.99
C TYR A 135 27.87 -18.99 14.44
N LEU A 136 26.56 -19.17 14.68
CA LEU A 136 26.05 -19.50 16.02
C LEU A 136 26.62 -20.83 16.54
N GLN A 137 26.72 -21.85 15.69
CA GLN A 137 27.34 -23.12 16.07
C GLN A 137 28.80 -22.95 16.48
N ARG A 138 29.58 -22.13 15.77
CA ARG A 138 30.98 -21.85 16.14
C ARG A 138 31.10 -21.10 17.48
N GLU A 139 30.13 -20.26 17.83
CA GLU A 139 30.08 -19.56 19.12
C GLU A 139 29.83 -20.48 20.33
N THR A 140 29.43 -21.74 20.09
CA THR A 140 29.27 -22.77 21.14
C THR A 140 30.60 -23.43 21.54
N VAL A 141 31.62 -23.37 20.69
CA VAL A 141 32.93 -24.00 20.93
C VAL A 141 33.82 -23.06 21.74
N ASP A 142 34.65 -23.61 22.63
CA ASP A 142 35.65 -22.82 23.37
C ASP A 142 36.62 -22.16 22.37
N GLN A 143 36.63 -20.82 22.33
CA GLN A 143 37.46 -20.04 21.41
C GLN A 143 38.96 -20.34 21.57
N LYS A 144 39.41 -20.91 22.70
CA LYS A 144 40.79 -21.37 22.88
C LYS A 144 41.18 -22.56 22.01
N LEU A 145 40.19 -23.27 21.45
CA LEU A 145 40.35 -24.45 20.60
C LEU A 145 40.09 -24.13 19.11
N ALA A 146 39.61 -22.93 18.78
CA ALA A 146 39.28 -22.53 17.41
C ALA A 146 40.42 -21.71 16.78
N SER A 147 40.76 -22.04 15.52
CA SER A 147 41.83 -21.37 14.76
C SER A 147 41.48 -19.95 14.30
N ASP A 148 40.19 -19.66 14.11
CA ASP A 148 39.68 -18.35 13.65
C ASP A 148 38.49 -17.89 14.49
N LYS A 149 38.43 -16.59 14.79
CA LYS A 149 37.29 -15.96 15.46
C LYS A 149 36.04 -16.11 14.59
N ALA A 150 34.92 -16.52 15.17
CA ALA A 150 33.64 -16.56 14.47
C ALA A 150 33.22 -15.13 14.12
N SER A 151 32.76 -14.93 12.89
CA SER A 151 32.25 -13.65 12.41
C SER A 151 30.98 -13.87 11.61
N PHE A 152 30.08 -12.90 11.69
CA PHE A 152 28.87 -12.81 10.90
C PHE A 152 28.66 -11.35 10.54
N LYS A 153 28.21 -11.10 9.31
CA LYS A 153 28.22 -9.76 8.74
C LYS A 153 27.27 -8.81 9.45
N ASP A 154 26.13 -9.32 9.93
CA ASP A 154 25.04 -8.49 10.45
C ASP A 154 24.86 -8.58 11.96
N GLY A 155 25.82 -9.17 12.67
CA GLY A 155 25.73 -9.23 14.12
C GLY A 155 26.81 -10.07 14.78
N GLN A 156 26.80 -10.05 16.10
CA GLN A 156 27.71 -10.82 16.94
C GLN A 156 27.07 -11.17 18.29
N ILE A 157 27.47 -12.30 18.87
CA ILE A 157 27.12 -12.67 20.24
C ILE A 157 27.89 -11.78 21.23
N ILE A 158 27.16 -11.13 22.14
CA ILE A 158 27.73 -10.30 23.21
C ILE A 158 27.23 -10.77 24.58
N GLU A 159 27.97 -10.43 25.62
CA GLU A 159 27.49 -10.49 27.00
C GLU A 159 26.66 -9.24 27.30
N ASP A 160 25.38 -9.42 27.63
CA ASP A 160 24.41 -8.35 27.92
C ASP A 160 23.66 -8.66 29.22
N GLY A 161 24.28 -8.29 30.34
CA GLY A 161 23.73 -8.47 31.68
C GLY A 161 24.12 -9.80 32.35
N LYS A 162 23.40 -10.13 33.42
CA LYS A 162 23.65 -11.35 34.21
C LYS A 162 22.35 -12.06 34.58
N GLU A 163 22.37 -13.38 34.48
CA GLU A 163 21.36 -14.26 35.05
C GLU A 163 21.72 -14.61 36.51
N TRP A 164 20.72 -14.59 37.39
CA TRP A 164 20.87 -14.84 38.84
C TRP A 164 22.02 -14.04 39.48
N PHE A 165 22.25 -12.80 39.02
CA PHE A 165 23.31 -11.87 39.46
C PHE A 165 24.76 -12.31 39.21
N LEU A 166 25.01 -13.54 38.77
CA LEU A 166 26.36 -14.12 38.68
C LEU A 166 26.76 -14.60 37.28
N TYR A 167 25.83 -15.18 36.52
CA TYR A 167 26.15 -15.83 35.26
C TYR A 167 25.98 -14.88 34.09
N PRO A 168 26.89 -14.88 33.10
CA PRO A 168 26.75 -14.02 31.92
C PRO A 168 25.48 -14.38 31.15
N LYS A 169 24.74 -13.35 30.74
CA LYS A 169 23.62 -13.49 29.80
C LYS A 169 24.13 -13.12 28.41
N TYR A 170 23.89 -13.98 27.42
CA TYR A 170 24.33 -13.73 26.06
C TYR A 170 23.15 -13.28 25.19
N LYS A 171 23.38 -12.30 24.34
CA LYS A 171 22.45 -11.83 23.32
C LYS A 171 23.12 -11.78 21.96
N PHE A 172 22.33 -11.91 20.91
CA PHE A 172 22.76 -11.68 19.54
C PHE A 172 22.54 -10.21 19.19
N ASN A 173 23.64 -9.44 19.19
CA ASN A 173 23.63 -8.02 18.85
C ASN A 173 23.73 -7.84 17.35
N MET A 174 22.61 -7.54 16.72
CA MET A 174 22.45 -7.37 15.29
C MET A 174 22.66 -5.92 14.87
N LYS A 175 23.07 -5.72 13.62
CA LYS A 175 23.14 -4.39 13.01
C LYS A 175 21.74 -3.85 12.77
N SER A 176 21.61 -2.54 12.87
CA SER A 176 20.45 -1.79 12.39
C SER A 176 20.78 -1.15 11.04
N TYR A 177 19.75 -0.97 10.22
CA TYR A 177 19.88 -0.44 8.86
C TYR A 177 18.99 0.77 8.65
N TYR A 178 19.44 1.65 7.77
CA TYR A 178 18.69 2.82 7.33
C TYR A 178 18.44 2.72 5.83
N MET A 179 17.34 3.30 5.37
CA MET A 179 17.07 3.47 3.94
C MET A 179 17.10 4.96 3.61
N ASN A 180 17.83 5.33 2.56
CA ASN A 180 17.77 6.66 1.99
C ASN A 180 16.78 6.64 0.82
N VAL A 181 15.54 7.06 1.09
CA VAL A 181 14.43 6.95 0.14
C VAL A 181 14.31 8.23 -0.68
N SER A 182 14.21 8.09 -2.00
CA SER A 182 14.01 9.17 -2.96
C SER A 182 12.85 8.85 -3.91
N THR A 183 12.23 9.88 -4.49
CA THR A 183 11.15 9.73 -5.47
C THR A 183 11.19 10.80 -6.55
N THR A 184 10.60 10.49 -7.71
CA THR A 184 10.43 11.44 -8.83
C THR A 184 9.29 12.44 -8.60
N ALA A 185 8.39 12.19 -7.66
CA ALA A 185 7.27 13.08 -7.37
C ALA A 185 7.69 14.30 -6.53
N LYS A 186 7.02 15.44 -6.74
CA LYS A 186 7.25 16.67 -5.96
C LYS A 186 6.87 16.51 -4.49
N SER A 187 5.85 15.71 -4.21
CA SER A 187 5.42 15.37 -2.86
C SER A 187 4.90 13.93 -2.88
N ALA A 188 5.33 13.13 -1.92
CA ALA A 188 4.88 11.76 -1.76
C ALA A 188 4.91 11.33 -0.29
N GLU A 189 3.92 10.55 0.10
CA GLU A 189 3.91 9.82 1.35
C GLU A 189 4.70 8.52 1.18
N ILE A 190 5.62 8.26 2.11
CA ILE A 190 6.47 7.07 2.11
C ILE A 190 6.02 6.14 3.22
N TYR A 191 5.81 4.88 2.84
CA TYR A 191 5.37 3.80 3.69
C TYR A 191 6.42 2.69 3.69
N VAL A 192 6.63 2.08 4.85
CA VAL A 192 7.45 0.86 4.99
C VAL A 192 6.58 -0.18 5.69
N ASN A 193 6.37 -1.34 5.06
CA ASN A 193 5.42 -2.37 5.51
C ASN A 193 4.04 -1.79 5.88
N ASP A 194 3.48 -0.96 4.98
CA ASP A 194 2.20 -0.25 5.12
C ASP A 194 2.09 0.75 6.29
N LYS A 195 3.17 1.00 7.02
CA LYS A 195 3.25 2.08 8.03
C LYS A 195 3.80 3.35 7.39
N LYS A 196 3.05 4.47 7.50
CA LYS A 196 3.52 5.79 7.06
C LYS A 196 4.71 6.22 7.91
N GLU A 197 5.87 6.40 7.28
CA GLU A 197 7.11 6.81 7.97
C GLU A 197 7.38 8.30 7.80
N THR A 198 7.15 8.83 6.60
CA THR A 198 7.41 10.23 6.32
C THR A 198 6.62 10.72 5.11
N GLU A 199 6.62 12.04 4.93
CA GLU A 199 6.32 12.70 3.68
C GLU A 199 7.62 13.29 3.12
N LEU A 200 7.83 13.14 1.82
CA LEU A 200 8.86 13.83 1.04
C LEU A 200 8.20 15.04 0.37
N SER A 201 8.86 16.19 0.44
CA SER A 201 8.44 17.45 -0.17
C SER A 201 9.53 17.97 -1.11
N SER A 202 9.16 18.89 -2.01
CA SER A 202 9.97 19.33 -3.16
C SER A 202 11.33 19.96 -2.82
N ASP A 203 11.56 20.31 -1.56
CA ASP A 203 12.81 20.85 -1.02
C ASP A 203 13.86 19.76 -0.68
N LYS A 204 13.46 18.48 -0.61
CA LYS A 204 14.35 17.37 -0.28
C LYS A 204 14.25 16.26 -1.33
N THR A 205 15.36 15.98 -2.01
CA THR A 205 15.46 14.93 -3.04
C THR A 205 15.44 13.53 -2.46
N SER A 206 15.82 13.38 -1.18
CA SER A 206 15.77 12.12 -0.45
C SER A 206 15.60 12.34 1.05
N LYS A 207 15.19 11.30 1.76
CA LYS A 207 15.12 11.30 3.21
C LYS A 207 15.52 9.94 3.76
N GLU A 208 16.37 9.98 4.79
CA GLU A 208 16.73 8.80 5.57
C GLU A 208 15.56 8.40 6.47
N VAL A 209 15.22 7.10 6.43
CA VAL A 209 14.21 6.47 7.29
C VAL A 209 14.83 5.24 7.96
N GLY A 210 14.35 4.93 9.16
CA GLY A 210 14.92 3.91 10.03
C GLY A 210 15.19 4.48 11.42
N PRO A 211 15.94 3.76 12.26
CA PRO A 211 16.58 2.46 11.99
C PRO A 211 15.59 1.30 11.81
N TYR A 212 16.01 0.25 11.09
CA TYR A 212 15.26 -0.99 10.86
C TYR A 212 16.08 -2.22 11.25
N PHE A 213 15.38 -3.28 11.64
CA PHE A 213 15.98 -4.59 11.90
C PHE A 213 16.38 -5.25 10.56
N PRO A 214 17.41 -6.13 10.52
CA PRO A 214 17.76 -6.82 9.27
C PRO A 214 16.58 -7.63 8.73
N GLY A 215 16.35 -7.61 7.42
CA GLY A 215 15.25 -8.35 6.78
C GLY A 215 14.73 -7.69 5.51
N SER A 216 13.64 -8.23 4.97
CA SER A 216 12.97 -7.74 3.75
C SER A 216 11.82 -6.80 4.10
N TYR A 217 11.74 -5.67 3.40
CA TYR A 217 10.76 -4.61 3.61
C TYR A 217 10.10 -4.21 2.29
N VAL A 218 8.79 -3.94 2.33
CA VAL A 218 8.09 -3.32 1.20
C VAL A 218 8.05 -1.82 1.42
N VAL A 219 8.72 -1.08 0.54
CA VAL A 219 8.75 0.39 0.56
C VAL A 219 7.82 0.91 -0.52
N LYS A 220 6.84 1.72 -0.14
CA LYS A 220 5.78 2.23 -1.01
C LYS A 220 5.75 3.74 -0.99
N ALA A 221 5.65 4.36 -2.16
CA ALA A 221 5.42 5.79 -2.30
C ALA A 221 4.02 6.03 -2.85
N LYS A 222 3.31 7.00 -2.27
CA LYS A 222 2.00 7.46 -2.74
C LYS A 222 2.02 8.96 -2.98
N ALA A 223 1.59 9.40 -4.15
CA ALA A 223 1.48 10.82 -4.48
C ALA A 223 0.08 11.13 -5.00
N LYS A 224 -0.60 12.03 -4.32
CA LYS A 224 -1.90 12.53 -4.78
C LYS A 224 -1.69 13.61 -5.83
N THR A 225 -2.23 13.39 -7.01
CA THR A 225 -2.29 14.39 -8.08
C THR A 225 -3.70 14.97 -8.17
N GLU A 226 -3.93 15.94 -9.05
CA GLU A 226 -5.25 16.57 -9.17
C GLU A 226 -6.33 15.67 -9.77
N LEU A 227 -5.93 14.63 -10.51
CA LEU A 227 -6.84 13.76 -11.28
C LEU A 227 -6.74 12.29 -10.90
N THR A 228 -5.66 11.87 -10.26
CA THR A 228 -5.46 10.48 -9.83
C THR A 228 -4.49 10.39 -8.65
N GLU A 229 -4.50 9.26 -7.94
CA GLU A 229 -3.44 8.91 -6.99
C GLU A 229 -2.43 8.03 -7.73
N LEU A 230 -1.15 8.36 -7.62
CA LEU A 230 -0.06 7.53 -8.12
C LEU A 230 0.52 6.73 -6.96
N GLU A 231 0.81 5.46 -7.20
CA GLU A 231 1.50 4.60 -6.26
C GLU A 231 2.57 3.74 -6.94
N THR A 232 3.63 3.45 -6.21
CA THR A 232 4.69 2.51 -6.60
C THR A 232 5.22 1.83 -5.36
N GLU A 233 5.59 0.56 -5.47
CA GLU A 233 6.17 -0.22 -4.37
C GLU A 233 7.38 -1.01 -4.84
N LYS A 234 8.33 -1.19 -3.93
CA LYS A 234 9.56 -1.93 -4.16
C LYS A 234 9.90 -2.73 -2.92
N GLU A 235 10.27 -3.99 -3.11
CA GLU A 235 10.87 -4.82 -2.07
C GLU A 235 12.36 -4.48 -1.92
N VAL A 236 12.80 -4.32 -0.67
CA VAL A 236 14.15 -3.93 -0.31
C VAL A 236 14.64 -4.84 0.80
N ASP A 237 15.78 -5.49 0.56
CA ASP A 237 16.48 -6.29 1.54
C ASP A 237 17.53 -5.43 2.24
N LEU A 238 17.51 -5.43 3.57
CA LEU A 238 18.48 -4.68 4.39
C LEU A 238 19.55 -5.58 5.00
N ALA A 239 19.37 -6.91 4.98
CA ALA A 239 20.37 -7.84 5.48
C ALA A 239 21.46 -8.12 4.42
N ASP A 240 22.65 -8.53 4.88
CA ASP A 240 23.88 -8.77 4.09
C ASP A 240 24.48 -7.51 3.43
N GLU A 241 23.90 -6.33 3.66
CA GLU A 241 24.37 -5.08 3.10
C GLU A 241 25.66 -4.60 3.79
N LYS A 242 26.65 -4.24 2.98
CA LYS A 242 27.98 -3.82 3.47
C LYS A 242 27.90 -2.53 4.25
N GLU A 243 27.13 -1.58 3.72
CA GLU A 243 26.83 -0.32 4.38
C GLU A 243 25.52 -0.47 5.13
N ALA A 244 25.44 0.07 6.35
CA ALA A 244 24.19 0.10 7.13
C ALA A 244 23.15 1.10 6.55
N LYS A 245 23.30 1.47 5.27
CA LYS A 245 22.49 2.43 4.54
C LYS A 245 22.23 1.89 3.13
N VAL A 246 20.97 1.83 2.74
CA VAL A 246 20.54 1.34 1.42
C VAL A 246 19.79 2.45 0.69
N ASP A 247 20.20 2.76 -0.53
CA ASP A 247 19.52 3.74 -1.37
C ASP A 247 18.28 3.11 -2.04
N VAL A 248 17.13 3.76 -1.90
CA VAL A 248 15.85 3.29 -2.46
C VAL A 248 15.22 4.38 -3.31
N THR A 249 15.17 4.16 -4.61
CA THR A 249 14.52 5.08 -5.57
C THR A 249 13.16 4.55 -6.00
N LEU A 250 12.11 5.35 -5.78
CA LEU A 250 10.72 5.04 -6.10
C LEU A 250 10.23 5.96 -7.22
N SER A 251 10.16 5.44 -8.45
CA SER A 251 9.66 6.16 -9.61
C SER A 251 8.14 6.10 -9.68
N LEU A 252 7.48 7.24 -9.46
CA LEU A 252 6.03 7.37 -9.64
C LEU A 252 5.75 7.73 -11.10
N GLU A 253 5.22 6.77 -11.84
CA GLU A 253 4.80 6.94 -13.22
C GLU A 253 3.28 7.11 -13.28
N GLY A 254 2.81 7.98 -14.18
CA GLY A 254 1.39 8.21 -14.36
C GLY A 254 1.04 8.25 -15.84
N ASN A 255 -0.19 7.87 -16.16
CA ASN A 255 -0.65 7.81 -17.54
C ASN A 255 -0.99 9.20 -18.06
N TYR A 256 -0.55 9.51 -19.28
CA TYR A 256 -0.87 10.75 -19.97
C TYR A 256 -1.61 10.43 -21.26
N VAL A 257 -2.71 11.13 -21.50
CA VAL A 257 -3.52 10.99 -22.71
C VAL A 257 -3.52 12.29 -23.51
N THR A 258 -3.68 12.19 -24.81
CA THR A 258 -3.80 13.35 -25.70
C THR A 258 -5.25 13.59 -26.05
N ILE A 259 -5.77 14.74 -25.64
CA ILE A 259 -7.08 15.23 -26.07
C ILE A 259 -6.87 16.02 -27.35
N SER A 260 -7.54 15.65 -28.43
CA SER A 260 -7.44 16.31 -29.74
C SER A 260 -8.82 16.68 -30.26
N SER A 261 -8.85 17.63 -31.20
CA SER A 261 -10.08 18.23 -31.70
C SER A 261 -10.00 18.58 -33.19
N ASP A 262 -11.15 18.79 -33.82
CA ASP A 262 -11.26 19.47 -35.11
C ASP A 262 -11.04 20.98 -35.02
N GLU A 263 -11.06 21.52 -33.80
CA GLU A 263 -10.83 22.94 -33.50
C GLU A 263 -9.45 23.19 -32.91
N ASN A 264 -8.77 24.23 -33.41
CA ASN A 264 -7.42 24.58 -32.96
C ASN A 264 -7.39 25.22 -31.55
N ASP A 265 -8.43 25.98 -31.21
CA ASP A 265 -8.60 26.65 -29.90
C ASP A 265 -9.93 26.24 -29.27
N ALA A 266 -9.84 25.51 -28.16
CA ALA A 266 -10.95 25.20 -27.27
C ALA A 266 -10.41 25.05 -25.85
N THR A 267 -11.28 25.25 -24.86
CA THR A 267 -10.96 25.06 -23.45
C THR A 267 -11.25 23.62 -23.06
N VAL A 268 -10.29 22.92 -22.46
CA VAL A 268 -10.42 21.56 -21.94
C VAL A 268 -11.04 21.62 -20.56
N PHE A 269 -12.13 20.88 -20.38
CA PHE A 269 -12.78 20.65 -19.10
C PHE A 269 -12.65 19.19 -18.70
N VAL A 270 -12.35 18.95 -17.44
CA VAL A 270 -12.21 17.61 -16.87
C VAL A 270 -13.03 17.54 -15.59
N ASN A 271 -13.96 16.59 -15.51
CA ASN A 271 -14.94 16.45 -14.43
C ASN A 271 -15.65 17.79 -14.12
N GLY A 272 -16.08 18.51 -15.17
CA GLY A 272 -16.74 19.80 -15.08
C GLY A 272 -15.85 21.00 -14.72
N LYS A 273 -14.56 20.80 -14.46
CA LYS A 273 -13.62 21.88 -14.09
C LYS A 273 -12.72 22.26 -15.27
N LYS A 274 -12.56 23.56 -15.50
CA LYS A 274 -11.63 24.10 -16.50
C LYS A 274 -10.19 23.67 -16.17
N ARG A 275 -9.47 23.09 -17.13
CA ARG A 275 -8.08 22.61 -16.95
C ARG A 275 -7.07 23.34 -17.80
N GLY A 276 -7.41 23.64 -19.04
CA GLY A 276 -6.46 24.25 -19.95
C GLY A 276 -7.11 24.63 -21.27
N LYS A 277 -6.27 24.98 -22.24
CA LYS A 277 -6.68 25.21 -23.62
C LYS A 277 -5.91 24.28 -24.54
N LEU A 278 -6.53 23.92 -25.64
CA LEU A 278 -5.82 23.26 -26.73
C LEU A 278 -4.68 24.16 -27.24
N SER A 279 -3.58 23.52 -27.62
CA SER A 279 -2.47 24.10 -28.36
C SER A 279 -2.40 23.39 -29.70
N TYR A 280 -2.67 24.13 -30.78
CA TYR A 280 -2.76 23.58 -32.15
C TYR A 280 -3.67 22.34 -32.24
N GLY A 281 -4.85 22.42 -31.63
CA GLY A 281 -5.86 21.35 -31.67
C GLY A 281 -5.58 20.16 -30.74
N SER A 282 -4.58 20.25 -29.85
CA SER A 282 -4.23 19.17 -28.92
C SER A 282 -3.93 19.64 -27.50
N TYR A 283 -4.15 18.79 -26.52
CA TYR A 283 -3.81 19.02 -25.12
C TYR A 283 -3.36 17.72 -24.45
N LYS A 284 -2.18 17.73 -23.84
CA LYS A 284 -1.67 16.60 -23.08
C LYS A 284 -2.25 16.66 -21.67
N LEU A 285 -3.15 15.72 -21.37
CA LEU A 285 -3.79 15.57 -20.08
C LEU A 285 -3.09 14.48 -19.28
N GLY A 286 -2.66 14.80 -18.06
CA GLY A 286 -2.13 13.80 -17.15
C GLY A 286 -1.37 14.40 -15.96
N PRO A 287 -0.97 13.55 -15.00
CA PRO A 287 -1.30 12.12 -14.95
C PRO A 287 -2.80 11.87 -14.64
N VAL A 288 -3.39 10.82 -15.23
CA VAL A 288 -4.82 10.45 -15.09
C VAL A 288 -5.01 8.95 -14.83
N SER A 289 -6.15 8.59 -14.22
CA SER A 289 -6.61 7.20 -14.13
C SER A 289 -7.20 6.73 -15.47
N THR A 290 -7.10 5.44 -15.76
CA THR A 290 -7.68 4.79 -16.96
C THR A 290 -8.92 3.93 -16.63
N ASP A 291 -9.50 4.15 -15.45
CA ASP A 291 -10.67 3.44 -14.91
C ASP A 291 -12.03 4.06 -15.31
N GLU A 292 -12.06 4.91 -16.34
CA GLU A 292 -13.25 5.62 -16.82
C GLU A 292 -13.89 6.58 -15.80
N THR A 293 -13.18 6.95 -14.71
CA THR A 293 -13.66 7.94 -13.73
C THR A 293 -13.40 9.39 -14.13
N VAL A 294 -12.52 9.61 -15.10
CA VAL A 294 -12.16 10.94 -15.62
C VAL A 294 -12.98 11.21 -16.87
N GLU A 295 -13.91 12.16 -16.81
CA GLU A 295 -14.71 12.64 -17.94
C GLU A 295 -14.12 13.94 -18.49
N VAL A 296 -14.01 14.02 -19.82
CA VAL A 296 -13.42 15.15 -20.54
C VAL A 296 -14.39 15.66 -21.60
N HIS A 297 -14.54 16.98 -21.67
CA HIS A 297 -15.20 17.66 -22.78
C HIS A 297 -14.46 18.95 -23.13
N LEU A 298 -14.76 19.48 -24.32
CA LEU A 298 -14.21 20.76 -24.80
C LEU A 298 -15.31 21.81 -24.82
N GLU A 299 -14.95 23.05 -24.51
CA GLU A 299 -15.83 24.21 -24.66
C GLU A 299 -15.18 25.29 -25.50
N LYS A 300 -15.94 25.85 -26.45
CA LYS A 300 -15.52 26.95 -27.33
C LYS A 300 -16.57 28.04 -27.31
N THR A 301 -16.15 29.29 -27.10
CA THR A 301 -17.03 30.45 -27.21
C THR A 301 -17.29 30.76 -28.67
N THR A 302 -18.56 30.94 -29.02
CA THR A 302 -19.04 31.33 -30.35
C THR A 302 -19.96 32.55 -30.22
N ASP A 303 -20.34 33.15 -31.35
CA ASP A 303 -21.31 34.25 -31.38
C ASP A 303 -22.69 33.84 -30.83
N PHE A 304 -22.98 32.54 -30.80
CA PHE A 304 -24.23 31.95 -30.29
C PHE A 304 -24.09 31.39 -28.87
N GLY A 305 -23.03 31.75 -28.16
CA GLY A 305 -22.73 31.29 -26.80
C GLY A 305 -21.67 30.18 -26.75
N VAL A 306 -21.64 29.45 -25.63
CA VAL A 306 -20.64 28.39 -25.41
C VAL A 306 -21.10 27.09 -26.08
N MET A 307 -20.34 26.66 -27.07
CA MET A 307 -20.49 25.35 -27.69
C MET A 307 -19.69 24.32 -26.90
N LYS A 308 -20.24 23.11 -26.75
CA LYS A 308 -19.56 21.98 -26.10
C LYS A 308 -19.39 20.83 -27.09
N SER A 309 -18.27 20.13 -26.99
CA SER A 309 -18.13 18.82 -27.64
C SER A 309 -18.97 17.76 -26.91
N GLU A 310 -19.09 16.59 -27.51
CA GLU A 310 -19.46 15.38 -26.75
C GLU A 310 -18.44 15.13 -25.63
N SER A 311 -18.91 14.55 -24.52
CA SER A 311 -18.07 14.16 -23.39
C SER A 311 -17.56 12.74 -23.58
N VAL A 312 -16.33 12.47 -23.17
CA VAL A 312 -15.73 11.14 -23.23
C VAL A 312 -15.10 10.78 -21.89
N LYS A 313 -15.18 9.48 -21.54
CA LYS A 313 -14.50 8.94 -20.36
C LYS A 313 -13.13 8.41 -20.74
N ILE A 314 -12.12 8.72 -19.93
CA ILE A 314 -10.75 8.27 -20.14
C ILE A 314 -10.60 6.85 -19.62
N GLY A 315 -10.37 5.94 -20.56
CA GLY A 315 -9.98 4.55 -20.35
C GLY A 315 -8.54 4.32 -20.82
N ASP A 316 -8.28 3.16 -21.42
CA ASP A 316 -6.92 2.73 -21.79
C ASP A 316 -6.38 3.33 -23.11
N GLN A 317 -7.11 4.23 -23.77
CA GLN A 317 -6.65 4.80 -25.04
C GLN A 317 -5.64 5.93 -24.80
N SER A 318 -4.62 6.01 -25.65
CA SER A 318 -3.61 7.08 -25.57
C SER A 318 -4.12 8.43 -26.08
N THR A 319 -5.15 8.42 -26.94
CA THR A 319 -5.64 9.60 -27.65
C THR A 319 -7.15 9.57 -27.75
N TYR A 320 -7.77 10.70 -27.44
CA TYR A 320 -9.21 10.92 -27.54
C TYR A 320 -9.47 12.09 -28.49
N TYR A 321 -10.29 11.86 -29.51
CA TYR A 321 -10.65 12.88 -30.50
C TYR A 321 -12.08 13.36 -30.27
N LEU A 322 -12.23 14.61 -29.84
CA LEU A 322 -13.51 15.22 -29.50
C LEU A 322 -13.89 16.20 -30.61
N LYS A 323 -15.08 16.03 -31.19
CA LYS A 323 -15.58 16.91 -32.24
C LYS A 323 -16.56 17.92 -31.68
N PHE A 324 -16.48 19.14 -32.18
CA PHE A 324 -17.56 20.10 -31.99
C PHE A 324 -18.72 19.78 -32.93
N PRO A 325 -19.97 19.98 -32.50
CA PRO A 325 -21.11 19.91 -33.40
C PRO A 325 -20.94 20.90 -34.56
N LYS A 326 -21.16 20.41 -35.79
CA LYS A 326 -20.97 21.24 -36.97
C LYS A 326 -22.16 22.14 -37.23
N GLU A 327 -21.87 23.35 -37.70
CA GLU A 327 -22.88 24.21 -38.29
C GLU A 327 -23.39 23.55 -39.57
N THR A 328 -24.70 23.63 -39.79
CA THR A 328 -25.33 23.21 -41.05
C THR A 328 -25.98 24.41 -41.72
N SER A 329 -26.16 24.34 -43.03
CA SER A 329 -26.75 25.44 -43.80
C SER A 329 -28.25 25.56 -43.50
N SER A 330 -28.76 26.80 -43.51
CA SER A 330 -30.20 27.05 -43.36
C SER A 330 -31.04 26.32 -44.43
N SER A 331 -30.50 26.15 -45.64
CA SER A 331 -31.15 25.37 -46.71
C SER A 331 -31.31 23.91 -46.31
N ALA A 332 -30.23 23.25 -45.84
CA ALA A 332 -30.29 21.85 -45.45
C ALA A 332 -31.27 21.60 -44.30
N VAL A 333 -31.34 22.53 -43.35
CA VAL A 333 -32.33 22.50 -42.25
C VAL A 333 -33.75 22.67 -42.75
N GLY A 334 -33.99 23.64 -43.64
CA GLY A 334 -35.30 23.85 -44.25
C GLY A 334 -35.75 22.63 -45.07
N ASP A 335 -34.84 22.06 -45.87
CA ASP A 335 -35.11 20.87 -46.69
C ASP A 335 -35.38 19.63 -45.82
N PHE A 336 -34.66 19.48 -44.70
CA PHE A 336 -34.93 18.42 -43.73
C PHE A 336 -36.34 18.53 -43.15
N VAL A 337 -36.76 19.71 -42.67
CA VAL A 337 -38.11 19.90 -42.13
C VAL A 337 -39.17 19.65 -43.19
N ARG A 338 -38.96 20.17 -44.40
CA ARG A 338 -39.80 19.90 -45.58
C ARG A 338 -40.01 18.40 -45.80
N ASN A 339 -38.92 17.64 -45.90
CA ASN A 339 -39.00 16.19 -46.14
C ASN A 339 -39.63 15.45 -44.97
N HIS A 340 -39.27 15.83 -43.74
CA HIS A 340 -39.84 15.26 -42.53
C HIS A 340 -41.36 15.39 -42.49
N LEU A 341 -41.94 16.53 -42.89
CA LEU A 341 -43.39 16.73 -42.91
C LEU A 341 -44.08 15.87 -43.97
N TYR A 342 -43.50 15.72 -45.16
CA TYR A 342 -44.01 14.78 -46.17
C TYR A 342 -43.97 13.33 -45.68
N ASP A 343 -42.87 12.91 -45.07
CA ASP A 343 -42.73 11.57 -44.52
C ASP A 343 -43.66 11.34 -43.32
N ASN A 344 -43.93 12.37 -42.52
CA ASN A 344 -44.87 12.31 -41.40
C ASN A 344 -46.30 12.07 -41.87
N VAL A 345 -46.77 12.81 -42.89
CA VAL A 345 -48.07 12.54 -43.52
C VAL A 345 -48.16 11.11 -44.06
N ARG A 346 -47.09 10.61 -44.67
CA ARG A 346 -47.01 9.20 -45.11
C ARG A 346 -47.09 8.22 -43.94
N ALA A 347 -46.40 8.49 -42.84
CA ALA A 347 -46.43 7.68 -41.61
C ALA A 347 -47.82 7.66 -40.97
N ILE A 348 -48.53 8.80 -40.96
CA ILE A 348 -49.93 8.90 -40.52
C ILE A 348 -50.82 7.99 -41.39
N SER A 349 -50.73 8.12 -42.72
CA SER A 349 -51.55 7.37 -43.68
C SER A 349 -51.34 5.86 -43.58
N LEU A 350 -50.10 5.42 -43.33
CA LEU A 350 -49.74 4.00 -43.18
C LEU A 350 -49.81 3.49 -41.75
N ASN A 351 -50.10 4.36 -40.76
CA ASN A 351 -50.01 4.06 -39.34
C ASN A 351 -48.67 3.39 -38.95
N ASP A 352 -47.56 3.91 -39.49
CA ASP A 352 -46.23 3.34 -39.32
C ASP A 352 -45.20 4.43 -38.97
N PHE A 353 -44.97 4.61 -37.66
CA PHE A 353 -43.98 5.55 -37.14
C PHE A 353 -42.53 5.16 -37.48
N SER A 354 -42.25 3.88 -37.78
CA SER A 354 -40.88 3.43 -38.06
C SER A 354 -40.29 4.08 -39.32
N LEU A 355 -41.15 4.57 -40.22
CA LEU A 355 -40.77 5.32 -41.42
C LEU A 355 -40.05 6.63 -41.10
N ILE A 356 -40.36 7.26 -39.97
CA ILE A 356 -39.80 8.55 -39.55
C ILE A 356 -38.97 8.47 -38.28
N GLU A 357 -38.98 7.34 -37.56
CA GLU A 357 -38.29 7.16 -36.27
C GLU A 357 -36.82 7.59 -36.31
N ASN A 358 -36.10 7.26 -37.39
CA ASN A 358 -34.68 7.59 -37.54
C ASN A 358 -34.40 9.10 -37.74
N ASN A 359 -35.44 9.90 -37.98
CA ASN A 359 -35.33 11.35 -38.15
C ASN A 359 -35.45 12.10 -36.82
N TYR A 360 -35.79 11.44 -35.71
CA TYR A 360 -36.00 12.10 -34.42
C TYR A 360 -34.76 12.15 -33.54
N ASP A 361 -34.64 13.25 -32.81
CA ASP A 361 -33.89 13.32 -31.57
C ASP A 361 -34.69 12.56 -30.50
N LYS A 362 -34.20 11.40 -30.09
CA LYS A 362 -34.88 10.53 -29.11
C LYS A 362 -35.04 11.17 -27.74
N SER A 363 -34.29 12.22 -27.43
CA SER A 363 -34.46 13.02 -26.21
C SER A 363 -35.52 14.13 -26.36
N GLY A 364 -35.92 14.44 -27.60
CA GLY A 364 -36.92 15.45 -27.93
C GLY A 364 -38.35 15.00 -27.63
N LYS A 365 -39.22 15.97 -27.32
CA LYS A 365 -40.62 15.69 -26.93
C LYS A 365 -41.42 15.03 -28.05
N SER A 366 -41.21 15.48 -29.30
CA SER A 366 -42.00 14.99 -30.43
C SER A 366 -41.74 13.53 -30.78
N TYR A 367 -40.62 12.92 -30.35
CA TYR A 367 -40.39 11.49 -30.56
C TYR A 367 -41.52 10.64 -29.97
N LYS A 368 -41.99 11.02 -28.78
CA LYS A 368 -43.12 10.33 -28.13
C LYS A 368 -44.46 10.89 -28.60
N GLU A 369 -44.60 12.21 -28.68
CA GLU A 369 -45.86 12.87 -29.02
C GLU A 369 -46.36 12.47 -30.41
N ASP A 370 -45.48 12.47 -31.42
CA ASP A 370 -45.89 12.18 -32.81
C ASP A 370 -46.22 10.69 -32.99
N ARG A 371 -45.47 9.80 -32.34
CA ARG A 371 -45.77 8.36 -32.31
C ARG A 371 -47.15 8.10 -31.70
N ASP A 372 -47.44 8.73 -30.57
CA ASP A 372 -48.72 8.57 -29.87
C ASP A 372 -49.87 9.26 -30.68
N TYR A 373 -49.58 10.36 -31.37
CA TYR A 373 -50.51 11.08 -32.24
C TYR A 373 -50.89 10.27 -33.50
N ILE A 374 -49.94 9.64 -34.17
CA ILE A 374 -50.21 8.75 -35.32
C ILE A 374 -51.18 7.62 -34.92
N GLN A 375 -50.95 6.99 -33.77
CA GLN A 375 -51.85 5.95 -33.26
C GLN A 375 -53.25 6.49 -32.96
N TYR A 376 -53.33 7.70 -32.40
CA TYR A 376 -54.60 8.38 -32.15
C TYR A 376 -55.37 8.68 -33.44
N LEU A 377 -54.70 9.22 -34.46
CA LEU A 377 -55.30 9.52 -35.76
C LEU A 377 -55.83 8.26 -36.44
N HIS A 378 -55.03 7.19 -36.48
CA HIS A 378 -55.46 5.91 -37.02
C HIS A 378 -56.71 5.35 -36.30
N LYS A 379 -56.74 5.40 -34.97
CA LYS A 379 -57.91 4.98 -34.19
C LYS A 379 -59.18 5.80 -34.50
N LYS A 380 -59.01 7.06 -34.89
CA LYS A 380 -60.10 7.97 -35.27
C LYS A 380 -60.45 7.91 -36.77
N GLY A 381 -59.74 7.12 -37.56
CA GLY A 381 -59.89 7.10 -39.01
C GLY A 381 -59.56 8.44 -39.67
N ILE A 382 -58.64 9.21 -39.07
CA ILE A 382 -58.22 10.52 -39.57
C ILE A 382 -56.98 10.35 -40.45
N THR A 383 -56.99 10.96 -41.62
CA THR A 383 -55.82 11.08 -42.50
C THR A 383 -55.60 12.54 -42.90
N GLU A 384 -54.38 12.85 -43.32
CA GLU A 384 -53.96 14.19 -43.69
C GLU A 384 -53.35 14.15 -45.10
N ASP A 385 -53.62 15.15 -45.92
CA ASP A 385 -52.93 15.39 -47.20
C ASP A 385 -52.22 16.74 -47.11
N LEU A 386 -50.89 16.76 -47.21
CA LEU A 386 -50.12 18.00 -47.27
C LEU A 386 -50.21 18.62 -48.67
N LEU A 387 -50.88 19.76 -48.78
CA LEU A 387 -51.13 20.46 -50.03
C LEU A 387 -50.01 21.44 -50.38
N THR A 388 -49.67 22.29 -49.41
CA THR A 388 -48.68 23.35 -49.54
C THR A 388 -47.75 23.28 -48.34
N MET A 389 -46.44 23.39 -48.58
CA MET A 389 -45.49 23.63 -47.52
C MET A 389 -44.37 24.55 -47.99
N GLU A 390 -44.22 25.65 -47.26
CA GLU A 390 -43.25 26.71 -47.53
C GLU A 390 -42.41 26.96 -46.28
N ILE A 391 -41.09 26.98 -46.45
CA ILE A 391 -40.18 27.44 -45.39
C ILE A 391 -40.19 28.96 -45.40
N ARG A 392 -40.72 29.58 -44.33
CA ARG A 392 -40.79 31.03 -44.17
C ARG A 392 -39.50 31.60 -43.60
N ASN A 393 -38.94 30.92 -42.60
CA ASN A 393 -37.73 31.36 -41.92
C ASN A 393 -36.97 30.17 -41.35
N VAL A 394 -35.65 30.26 -41.32
CA VAL A 394 -34.77 29.33 -40.59
C VAL A 394 -33.90 30.17 -39.68
N GLU A 395 -34.23 30.16 -38.39
CA GLU A 395 -33.54 30.90 -37.35
C GLU A 395 -32.64 29.96 -36.56
N ARG A 396 -31.34 30.24 -36.53
CA ARG A 396 -30.42 29.51 -35.67
C ARG A 396 -30.57 30.00 -34.22
N GLN A 397 -30.89 29.09 -33.31
CA GLN A 397 -31.07 29.40 -31.89
C GLN A 397 -29.83 29.10 -31.04
N SER A 398 -29.02 28.13 -31.47
CA SER A 398 -27.73 27.82 -30.83
C SER A 398 -26.78 27.13 -31.82
N ALA A 399 -25.62 26.71 -31.33
CA ALA A 399 -24.66 25.88 -32.04
C ALA A 399 -25.31 24.72 -32.82
N THR A 400 -26.26 24.03 -32.19
CA THR A 400 -26.88 22.79 -32.69
C THR A 400 -28.37 22.88 -32.89
N LYS A 401 -29.02 23.99 -32.51
CA LYS A 401 -30.48 24.10 -32.49
C LYS A 401 -30.97 25.15 -33.47
N TYR A 402 -31.96 24.79 -34.27
CA TYR A 402 -32.60 25.67 -35.23
C TYR A 402 -34.12 25.66 -35.03
N LYS A 403 -34.73 26.83 -35.26
CA LYS A 403 -36.17 27.01 -35.34
C LYS A 403 -36.51 27.27 -36.81
N VAL A 404 -37.41 26.47 -37.37
CA VAL A 404 -37.87 26.57 -38.75
C VAL A 404 -39.32 26.98 -38.73
N THR A 405 -39.62 28.18 -39.21
CA THR A 405 -40.99 28.66 -39.37
C THR A 405 -41.51 28.23 -40.73
N THR A 406 -42.65 27.55 -40.76
CA THR A 406 -43.28 27.01 -41.96
C THR A 406 -44.67 27.62 -42.15
N TYR A 407 -45.11 27.66 -43.41
CA TYR A 407 -46.52 27.80 -43.77
C TYR A 407 -46.97 26.49 -44.39
N GLU A 408 -48.04 25.91 -43.85
CA GLU A 408 -48.50 24.57 -44.20
C GLU A 408 -49.99 24.58 -44.47
N GLU A 409 -50.42 23.87 -45.50
CA GLU A 409 -51.84 23.67 -45.83
C GLU A 409 -52.15 22.19 -45.94
N TYR A 410 -53.26 21.77 -45.33
CA TYR A 410 -53.69 20.39 -45.28
C TYR A 410 -55.16 20.23 -45.66
N HIS A 411 -55.47 19.13 -46.34
CA HIS A 411 -56.80 18.53 -46.22
C HIS A 411 -56.75 17.46 -45.13
N ILE A 412 -57.56 17.65 -44.09
CA ILE A 412 -57.74 16.66 -43.02
C ILE A 412 -59.05 15.94 -43.27
N ARG A 413 -58.99 14.62 -43.49
CA ARG A 413 -60.15 13.76 -43.72
C ARG A 413 -60.46 13.04 -42.43
N TYR A 414 -61.71 13.10 -41.98
CA TYR A 414 -62.16 12.46 -40.74
C TYR A 414 -62.87 11.15 -41.03
N GLY A 415 -62.96 10.28 -40.02
CA GLY A 415 -63.60 8.97 -40.16
C GLY A 415 -65.10 9.00 -40.50
N ASP A 416 -65.76 10.15 -40.39
CA ASP A 416 -67.14 10.38 -40.83
C ASP A 416 -67.26 10.80 -42.31
N GLY A 417 -66.13 10.89 -43.03
CA GLY A 417 -66.05 11.31 -44.43
C GLY A 417 -65.96 12.82 -44.64
N SER A 418 -66.08 13.63 -43.59
CA SER A 418 -65.90 15.08 -43.71
C SER A 418 -64.44 15.43 -44.01
N VAL A 419 -64.24 16.51 -44.77
CA VAL A 419 -62.92 17.03 -45.11
C VAL A 419 -62.83 18.49 -44.69
N LYS A 420 -61.77 18.84 -43.98
CA LYS A 420 -61.47 20.23 -43.61
C LYS A 420 -60.18 20.67 -44.25
N PHE A 421 -60.22 21.83 -44.89
CA PHE A 421 -59.02 22.58 -45.24
C PHE A 421 -58.51 23.28 -43.98
N LYS A 422 -57.24 23.10 -43.65
CA LYS A 422 -56.58 23.85 -42.60
C LYS A 422 -55.27 24.43 -43.09
N SER A 423 -54.94 25.64 -42.63
CA SER A 423 -53.61 26.20 -42.81
C SER A 423 -53.00 26.63 -41.48
N PHE A 424 -51.68 26.47 -41.38
CA PHE A 424 -50.91 26.69 -40.16
C PHE A 424 -49.66 27.53 -40.44
N ASN A 425 -49.28 28.32 -39.46
CA ASN A 425 -47.90 28.79 -39.29
C ASN A 425 -47.29 28.07 -38.10
N ASN A 426 -46.36 27.16 -38.38
CA ASN A 426 -45.73 26.32 -37.37
C ASN A 426 -44.26 26.68 -37.18
N ASP A 427 -43.79 26.59 -35.94
CA ASP A 427 -42.36 26.65 -35.62
C ASP A 427 -41.87 25.25 -35.29
N HIS A 428 -40.96 24.71 -36.07
CA HIS A 428 -40.35 23.39 -35.88
C HIS A 428 -38.97 23.56 -35.26
N ILE A 429 -38.66 22.75 -34.26
CA ILE A 429 -37.35 22.73 -33.62
C ILE A 429 -36.58 21.50 -34.08
N VAL A 430 -35.39 21.73 -34.61
CA VAL A 430 -34.46 20.67 -35.01
C VAL A 430 -33.12 20.83 -34.32
N THR A 431 -32.46 19.69 -34.08
CA THR A 431 -31.11 19.61 -33.52
C THR A 431 -30.13 19.00 -34.51
N VAL A 432 -28.85 19.34 -34.39
CA VAL A 432 -27.74 18.78 -35.18
C VAL A 432 -26.79 18.08 -34.23
N ASN A 433 -26.54 16.78 -34.45
CA ASN A 433 -25.63 16.02 -33.59
C ASN A 433 -24.15 16.19 -33.99
N GLY A 434 -23.23 15.60 -33.22
CA GLY A 434 -21.78 15.68 -33.46
C GLY A 434 -21.32 15.16 -34.82
N ASN A 435 -22.14 14.33 -35.49
CA ASN A 435 -21.87 13.82 -36.84
C ASN A 435 -22.44 14.70 -37.95
N GLY A 436 -23.11 15.82 -37.61
CA GLY A 436 -23.78 16.70 -38.58
C GLY A 436 -25.14 16.20 -39.04
N LYS A 437 -25.70 15.15 -38.41
CA LYS A 437 -27.05 14.67 -38.72
C LYS A 437 -28.09 15.61 -38.12
N ILE A 438 -29.01 16.08 -38.94
CA ILE A 438 -30.17 16.89 -38.53
C ILE A 438 -31.25 15.94 -38.00
N LEU A 439 -31.85 16.29 -36.87
CA LEU A 439 -32.85 15.51 -36.16
C LEU A 439 -34.03 16.40 -35.74
N TYR A 440 -35.25 15.89 -35.89
CA TYR A 440 -36.46 16.57 -35.45
C TYR A 440 -36.59 16.44 -33.92
N HIS A 441 -36.75 17.56 -33.23
CA HIS A 441 -36.73 17.60 -31.77
C HIS A 441 -38.12 17.89 -31.18
N SER A 442 -38.80 18.91 -31.68
CA SER A 442 -40.15 19.23 -31.21
C SER A 442 -40.92 20.15 -32.16
N LEU A 443 -42.25 20.11 -32.09
CA LEU A 443 -43.10 21.23 -32.50
C LEU A 443 -43.03 22.34 -31.44
N GLY A 444 -42.60 23.54 -31.84
CA GLY A 444 -42.43 24.71 -30.98
C GLY A 444 -43.73 25.47 -30.75
N ALA A 445 -44.26 26.08 -31.82
CA ALA A 445 -45.54 26.78 -31.81
C ALA A 445 -46.40 26.27 -32.97
N ASN A 446 -47.71 26.15 -32.74
CA ASN A 446 -48.68 25.81 -33.77
C ASN A 446 -49.76 26.88 -33.81
N ASN A 447 -49.79 27.66 -34.90
CA ASN A 447 -50.76 28.73 -35.09
C ASN A 447 -51.67 28.37 -36.26
N THR A 448 -52.89 27.94 -35.97
CA THR A 448 -53.92 27.74 -37.00
C THR A 448 -54.33 29.10 -37.57
N LEU A 449 -54.14 29.27 -38.88
CA LEU A 449 -54.51 30.48 -39.60
C LEU A 449 -55.93 30.37 -40.15
N LYS A 450 -56.30 29.18 -40.65
CA LYS A 450 -57.56 28.95 -41.33
C LYS A 450 -58.08 27.54 -41.06
N SER A 451 -59.39 27.39 -40.96
CA SER A 451 -60.07 26.10 -40.84
C SER A 451 -61.45 26.20 -41.49
N GLU A 452 -61.63 25.57 -42.64
CA GLU A 452 -62.88 25.60 -43.43
C GLU A 452 -63.30 24.19 -43.83
N GLU A 453 -64.61 23.97 -43.97
CA GLU A 453 -65.12 22.74 -44.56
C GLU A 453 -64.92 22.77 -46.07
N VAL A 454 -64.43 21.65 -46.62
CA VAL A 454 -64.38 21.47 -48.07
C VAL A 454 -65.74 20.91 -48.46
N SER A 455 -66.62 21.77 -48.97
CA SER A 455 -67.92 21.35 -49.51
C SER A 455 -67.69 20.36 -50.65
N GLY A 456 -68.08 19.10 -50.45
CA GLY A 456 -68.08 18.08 -51.50
C GLY A 456 -69.02 18.47 -52.64
N PRO A 457 -68.89 17.84 -53.84
CA PRO A 457 -69.87 18.05 -54.89
C PRO A 457 -71.26 17.73 -54.34
N THR A 458 -72.18 18.69 -54.42
CA THR A 458 -73.61 18.45 -54.23
C THR A 458 -74.00 17.33 -55.18
N HIS A 459 -74.28 16.15 -54.63
CA HIS A 459 -74.76 14.99 -55.38
C HIS A 459 -76.12 15.26 -56.03
#